data_AF-A0A2T2VHH6-F1
#
_entry.id   AF-A0A2T2VHH6-F1
#
_cell.length_a   1.000
_cell.length_b   1.000
_cell.length_c   1.000
_cell.angle_alpha   90.00
_cell.angle_beta   90.00
_cell.angle_gamma   90.00
#
_symmetry.space_group_name_H-M   'P 1'
#
loop_
_entity.id
_entity.type
_entity.pdbx_description
1 polymer ?
#
loop_
_entity_poly.entity_id
_entity_poly.type
_entity_poly.pdbx_seq_one_letter_code
_entity_poly.pdbx_strand_id
1 'polypeptide(L)'
;MKNLTIYLLALLFLVGCGQGQQNAGSKNDTTDMQAEAQQEQSSSDEDGDDEQEEVDLTFPKPSPQGEVQQQIRQIWGKLVPYDEMWRTGANAATTFEFSNDVMVNGNKLKSGEYSFFTIPKENEKWTLIFNTKTELWGTRGYDKENDALRFKVDPQDINHHEMMTFSIDHVTDTSGRVALAWKKTSVPFTITTNTTNQVMTMMEEAVEKAGDDDWKTFNDCADYLVDKGKMLGQAEEWVNKSINIKKTWRNHWTKAQLKKEQGNIDEAISLAEEALKIGKENSDKEEFPYNDYMQENIEALKGMKQS
;
A
#
# COMPACT_ATOMS: atom_id res chain seq x y z
N MET A 1 14.70 -4.45 24.03
CA MET A 1 13.61 -3.58 23.54
C MET A 1 12.93 -4.37 22.44
N LYS A 2 11.62 -4.61 22.52
CA LYS A 2 10.90 -5.36 21.49
C LYS A 2 10.42 -4.32 20.46
N ASN A 3 10.99 -4.36 19.27
CA ASN A 3 10.54 -3.58 18.12
C ASN A 3 9.18 -4.15 17.68
N LEU A 4 8.25 -3.28 17.30
CA LEU A 4 6.97 -3.69 16.74
C LEU A 4 6.91 -3.14 15.31
N THR A 5 7.34 -3.96 14.36
CA THR A 5 7.22 -3.74 12.91
C THR A 5 5.76 -4.01 12.52
N ILE A 6 5.13 -3.11 11.74
CA ILE A 6 3.75 -3.29 11.25
C ILE A 6 3.75 -3.03 9.74
N TYR A 7 3.52 -4.10 8.97
CA TYR A 7 3.50 -4.10 7.51
C TYR A 7 2.20 -3.49 6.95
N LEU A 8 2.32 -2.63 5.93
CA LEU A 8 1.20 -2.14 5.13
C LEU A 8 1.18 -2.94 3.81
N LEU A 9 0.27 -3.90 3.69
CA LEU A 9 0.25 -4.83 2.55
C LEU A 9 -0.43 -4.20 1.33
N ALA A 10 0.33 -3.92 0.27
CA ALA A 10 -0.20 -3.72 -1.08
C ALA A 10 0.25 -4.90 -1.96
N LEU A 11 -0.67 -5.84 -2.22
CA LEU A 11 -0.40 -7.06 -2.98
C LEU A 11 -0.28 -6.73 -4.48
N LEU A 12 0.93 -6.77 -5.03
CA LEU A 12 1.19 -6.72 -6.47
C LEU A 12 1.48 -8.14 -6.97
N PHE A 13 0.47 -8.83 -7.52
CA PHE A 13 0.70 -10.11 -8.19
C PHE A 13 1.32 -9.89 -9.57
N LEU A 14 2.63 -10.08 -9.68
CA LEU A 14 3.28 -10.37 -10.96
C LEU A 14 3.27 -11.88 -11.19
N VAL A 15 2.24 -12.37 -11.88
CA VAL A 15 2.20 -13.78 -12.30
C VAL A 15 3.14 -13.97 -13.49
N GLY A 16 4.35 -14.47 -13.20
CA GLY A 16 5.23 -15.10 -14.18
C GLY A 16 4.89 -16.59 -14.35
N CYS A 17 4.45 -16.99 -15.54
CA CYS A 17 4.31 -18.41 -15.92
C CYS A 17 5.68 -19.06 -16.23
N GLY A 18 5.94 -20.28 -15.75
CA GLY A 18 7.11 -21.07 -16.18
C GLY A 18 7.30 -22.48 -15.60
N GLN A 19 6.58 -23.47 -16.15
CA GLN A 19 6.90 -24.90 -16.40
C GLN A 19 7.61 -25.82 -15.35
N GLY A 20 6.81 -26.74 -14.79
CA GLY A 20 6.92 -28.23 -14.74
C GLY A 20 8.24 -29.02 -14.70
N GLN A 21 8.33 -29.98 -13.75
CA GLN A 21 8.74 -31.38 -14.03
C GLN A 21 8.38 -32.39 -12.91
N GLN A 22 8.12 -33.64 -13.33
CA GLN A 22 7.70 -34.82 -12.57
C GLN A 22 8.86 -35.49 -11.80
N ASN A 23 8.64 -36.17 -10.65
CA ASN A 23 8.58 -37.65 -10.53
C ASN A 23 8.60 -38.23 -9.08
N ALA A 24 7.77 -39.28 -8.92
CA ALA A 24 7.82 -40.51 -8.12
C ALA A 24 8.84 -40.77 -6.95
N GLY A 25 8.31 -41.19 -5.80
CA GLY A 25 8.40 -42.59 -5.34
C GLY A 25 9.42 -43.04 -4.25
N SER A 26 8.86 -43.62 -3.17
CA SER A 26 9.34 -44.84 -2.44
C SER A 26 10.15 -44.75 -1.13
N LYS A 27 9.44 -45.02 -0.02
CA LYS A 27 9.64 -46.06 1.03
C LYS A 27 11.02 -46.37 1.70
N ASN A 28 10.94 -46.36 3.05
CA ASN A 28 11.26 -47.41 4.04
C ASN A 28 12.49 -47.28 4.98
N ASP A 29 12.13 -47.27 6.29
CA ASP A 29 12.60 -48.10 7.42
C ASP A 29 13.87 -47.82 8.24
N THR A 30 13.64 -47.87 9.58
CA THR A 30 14.50 -48.35 10.70
C THR A 30 15.67 -47.45 11.19
N THR A 31 16.02 -47.22 12.47
CA THR A 31 15.59 -47.65 13.82
C THR A 31 16.33 -46.79 14.89
N ASP A 32 15.67 -46.52 16.03
CA ASP A 32 16.15 -46.19 17.41
C ASP A 32 17.26 -45.15 17.70
N MET A 33 16.98 -44.13 18.52
CA MET A 33 17.13 -44.11 20.01
C MET A 33 17.18 -42.67 20.60
N GLN A 34 16.32 -42.41 21.60
CA GLN A 34 16.50 -41.57 22.81
C GLN A 34 16.79 -40.04 22.77
N ALA A 35 15.81 -39.32 23.34
CA ALA A 35 15.87 -38.30 24.41
C ALA A 35 16.41 -36.86 24.18
N GLU A 36 15.49 -35.92 24.50
CA GLU A 36 15.65 -34.58 25.11
C GLU A 36 16.35 -33.45 24.32
N ALA A 37 15.54 -32.55 23.75
CA ALA A 37 15.44 -31.12 24.10
C ALA A 37 14.60 -30.40 23.03
N GLN A 38 13.50 -29.75 23.41
CA GLN A 38 12.66 -28.96 22.51
C GLN A 38 13.41 -27.70 22.07
N GLN A 39 13.90 -27.69 20.83
CA GLN A 39 14.15 -26.47 20.06
C GLN A 39 12.90 -26.21 19.20
N GLU A 40 12.27 -25.06 19.40
CA GLU A 40 11.25 -24.56 18.47
C GLU A 40 11.91 -24.29 17.11
N GLN A 41 11.50 -25.08 16.11
CA GLN A 41 11.91 -24.92 14.72
C GLN A 41 11.35 -23.61 14.17
N SER A 42 12.26 -22.70 13.77
CA SER A 42 11.96 -21.68 12.78
C SER A 42 11.72 -22.38 11.43
N SER A 43 10.50 -22.31 10.92
CA SER A 43 10.22 -22.62 9.52
C SER A 43 10.90 -21.58 8.64
N SER A 44 11.88 -22.01 7.86
CA SER A 44 12.43 -21.26 6.74
C SER A 44 11.44 -21.38 5.58
N ASP A 45 10.57 -20.39 5.45
CA ASP A 45 9.90 -20.13 4.19
C ASP A 45 10.87 -19.26 3.35
N GLU A 46 11.07 -19.68 2.11
CA GLU A 46 11.91 -18.99 1.14
C GLU A 46 11.23 -17.66 0.76
N ASP A 47 11.71 -16.56 1.33
CA ASP A 47 11.29 -15.20 0.96
C ASP A 47 11.77 -14.92 -0.48
N GLY A 48 10.82 -14.83 -1.40
CA GLY A 48 10.99 -14.02 -2.60
C GLY A 48 10.97 -12.56 -2.19
N ASP A 49 11.92 -11.77 -2.70
CA ASP A 49 11.99 -10.33 -2.48
C ASP A 49 10.73 -9.65 -3.05
N ASP A 50 9.68 -9.54 -2.23
CA ASP A 50 8.55 -8.64 -2.45
C ASP A 50 8.98 -7.24 -1.99
N GLU A 51 9.11 -6.29 -2.93
CA GLU A 51 9.31 -4.87 -2.60
C GLU A 51 8.04 -4.29 -1.96
N GLN A 52 7.90 -4.45 -0.64
CA GLN A 52 6.78 -3.91 0.14
C GLN A 52 7.02 -2.43 0.49
N GLU A 53 5.97 -1.60 0.42
CA GLU A 53 6.03 -0.23 0.94
C GLU A 53 5.90 -0.26 2.47
N GLU A 54 7.02 -0.03 3.16
CA GLU A 54 7.10 -0.10 4.62
C GLU A 54 7.18 1.29 5.24
N VAL A 55 6.40 1.49 6.31
CA VAL A 55 6.51 2.65 7.20
C VAL A 55 6.81 2.16 8.59
N ASP A 56 8.07 2.30 9.00
CA ASP A 56 8.51 1.90 10.34
C ASP A 56 8.44 3.08 11.31
N LEU A 57 7.75 2.84 12.43
CA LEU A 57 7.52 3.86 13.45
C LEU A 57 8.08 3.41 14.80
N THR A 58 9.16 4.07 15.24
CA THR A 58 9.79 3.81 16.53
C THR A 58 9.54 4.96 17.49
N PHE A 59 8.87 4.67 18.62
CA PHE A 59 8.65 5.66 19.68
C PHE A 59 8.95 5.12 21.09
N PRO A 60 9.70 5.88 21.91
CA PRO A 60 9.96 5.51 23.30
C PRO A 60 8.72 5.75 24.18
N LYS A 61 8.28 4.72 24.90
CA LYS A 61 7.16 4.79 25.86
C LYS A 61 7.61 5.42 27.18
N PRO A 62 6.85 6.36 27.78
CA PRO A 62 7.10 6.79 29.15
C PRO A 62 6.87 5.61 30.12
N SER A 63 7.74 5.45 31.12
CA SER A 63 7.64 4.39 32.13
C SER A 63 6.33 4.52 32.94
N PRO A 64 5.60 3.42 33.22
CA PRO A 64 4.50 3.44 34.17
C PRO A 64 5.07 3.73 35.57
N GLN A 65 4.92 4.95 36.04
CA GLN A 65 5.22 5.30 37.43
C GLN A 65 4.01 4.98 38.30
N GLY A 66 4.27 4.34 39.45
CA GLY A 66 3.26 3.79 40.35
C GLY A 66 2.14 4.77 40.72
N GLU A 67 1.01 4.19 41.14
CA GLU A 67 -0.32 4.79 41.32
C GLU A 67 -0.36 6.10 42.14
N VAL A 68 0.70 6.45 42.88
CA VAL A 68 0.74 7.59 43.81
C VAL A 68 1.17 8.92 43.16
N GLN A 69 1.64 8.92 41.91
CA GLN A 69 2.01 10.17 41.19
C GLN A 69 1.07 10.54 40.03
N GLN A 70 -0.05 9.83 39.89
CA GLN A 70 -1.05 10.00 38.84
C GLN A 70 -2.05 11.14 39.11
N GLN A 71 -1.84 11.92 40.19
CA GLN A 71 -2.55 13.17 40.42
C GLN A 71 -2.23 14.18 39.30
N ILE A 72 -3.08 14.20 38.27
CA ILE A 72 -3.32 15.30 37.31
C ILE A 72 -2.04 16.05 36.91
N ARG A 73 -1.10 15.37 36.25
CA ARG A 73 -0.14 16.10 35.40
C ARG A 73 -0.93 16.64 34.22
N GLN A 74 -1.26 17.93 34.27
CA GLN A 74 -1.64 18.67 33.07
C GLN A 74 -0.50 18.49 32.06
N ILE A 75 -0.77 17.80 30.97
CA ILE A 75 0.25 17.44 29.99
C ILE A 75 0.52 18.67 29.10
N TRP A 76 -0.51 19.13 28.40
CA TRP A 76 -0.44 20.27 27.51
C TRP A 76 -0.40 21.60 28.28
N GLY A 77 0.54 22.47 27.91
CA GLY A 77 0.80 23.74 28.59
C GLY A 77 1.61 23.62 29.89
N LYS A 78 2.02 22.41 30.31
CA LYS A 78 2.99 22.22 31.41
C LYS A 78 4.09 21.22 31.07
N LEU A 79 3.79 19.92 31.05
CA LEU A 79 4.80 18.90 30.72
C LEU A 79 5.29 19.06 29.28
N VAL A 80 4.36 19.38 28.38
CA VAL A 80 4.62 19.80 27.01
C VAL A 80 4.15 21.25 26.90
N PRO A 81 5.06 22.23 27.00
CA PRO A 81 4.70 23.64 26.87
C PRO A 81 4.17 23.95 25.47
N TYR A 82 3.21 24.87 25.38
CA TYR A 82 2.80 25.42 24.10
C TYR A 82 3.88 26.35 23.55
N ASP A 83 3.89 26.54 22.23
CA ASP A 83 4.84 27.40 21.51
C ASP A 83 6.31 26.94 21.57
N GLU A 84 6.59 25.84 22.26
CA GLU A 84 7.92 25.24 22.35
C GLU A 84 8.03 23.97 21.52
N MET A 85 9.23 23.71 21.01
CA MET A 85 9.51 22.47 20.31
C MET A 85 9.54 21.29 21.29
N TRP A 86 8.85 20.23 20.91
CA TRP A 86 8.83 18.97 21.61
C TRP A 86 9.32 17.85 20.69
N ARG A 87 10.18 16.98 21.22
CA ARG A 87 10.70 15.77 20.56
C ARG A 87 9.64 14.69 20.27
N THR A 88 8.38 14.95 20.63
CA THR A 88 7.24 14.05 20.44
C THR A 88 7.50 12.64 20.97
N GLY A 89 8.03 12.55 22.20
CA GLY A 89 8.53 11.29 22.77
C GLY A 89 9.03 11.47 24.20
N ALA A 90 9.38 10.34 24.84
CA ALA A 90 9.88 10.33 26.22
C ALA A 90 11.38 10.66 26.31
N ASN A 91 12.30 9.85 25.79
CA ASN A 91 13.74 10.05 25.97
C ASN A 91 14.48 10.35 24.65
N ALA A 92 14.31 9.50 23.64
CA ALA A 92 14.74 9.76 22.26
C ALA A 92 13.64 10.47 21.46
N ALA A 93 14.00 11.09 20.33
CA ALA A 93 13.02 11.54 19.36
C ALA A 93 12.31 10.31 18.76
N THR A 94 11.02 10.47 18.45
CA THR A 94 10.31 9.47 17.64
C THR A 94 10.87 9.51 16.23
N THR A 95 11.10 8.36 15.61
CA THR A 95 11.57 8.26 14.21
C THR A 95 10.52 7.61 13.31
N PHE A 96 10.50 8.08 12.06
CA PHE A 96 9.71 7.52 10.97
C PHE A 96 10.66 7.18 9.84
N GLU A 97 10.56 5.96 9.32
CA GLU A 97 11.27 5.52 8.13
C GLU A 97 10.29 5.27 7.00
N PHE A 98 10.62 5.78 5.81
CA PHE A 98 9.84 5.62 4.59
C PHE A 98 10.68 4.92 3.54
N SER A 99 10.28 3.74 3.07
CA SER A 99 11.00 3.03 2.01
C SER A 99 10.92 3.74 0.65
N ASN A 100 9.83 4.49 0.42
CA ASN A 100 9.56 5.21 -0.83
C ASN A 100 9.24 6.70 -0.60
N ASP A 101 9.29 7.49 -1.68
CA ASP A 101 8.81 8.87 -1.68
C ASP A 101 7.31 8.88 -1.34
N VAL A 102 6.91 9.67 -0.33
CA VAL A 102 5.52 9.78 0.13
C VAL A 102 5.00 11.22 0.09
N MET A 103 3.69 11.36 0.22
CA MET A 103 2.98 12.62 0.37
C MET A 103 2.39 12.69 1.78
N VAL A 104 2.87 13.62 2.60
CA VAL A 104 2.36 13.87 3.96
C VAL A 104 1.47 15.10 3.97
N ASN A 105 0.17 14.90 4.24
CA ASN A 105 -0.86 15.94 4.10
C ASN A 105 -0.76 16.70 2.76
N GLY A 106 -0.45 15.98 1.66
CA GLY A 106 -0.28 16.56 0.33
C GLY A 106 1.08 17.23 0.06
N ASN A 107 2.04 17.16 0.99
CA ASN A 107 3.40 17.67 0.80
C ASN A 107 4.36 16.53 0.52
N LYS A 108 5.23 16.69 -0.48
CA LYS A 108 6.21 15.67 -0.83
C LYS A 108 7.27 15.51 0.27
N LEU A 109 7.56 14.26 0.63
CA LEU A 109 8.65 13.84 1.50
C LEU A 109 9.39 12.69 0.81
N LYS A 110 10.72 12.74 0.74
CA LYS A 110 11.50 11.69 0.09
C LYS A 110 11.58 10.43 0.95
N SER A 111 11.89 9.29 0.35
CA SER A 111 12.28 8.11 1.12
C SER A 111 13.45 8.41 2.07
N GLY A 112 13.51 7.68 3.19
CA GLY A 112 14.53 7.80 4.21
C GLY A 112 13.97 7.82 5.63
N GLU A 113 14.90 7.90 6.58
CA GLU A 113 14.62 7.97 8.03
C GLU A 113 14.61 9.43 8.51
N TYR A 114 13.64 9.76 9.36
CA TYR A 114 13.44 11.12 9.88
C TYR A 114 13.13 11.09 11.38
N SER A 115 13.69 12.04 12.13
CA SER A 115 13.19 12.33 13.48
C SER A 115 11.96 13.24 13.43
N PHE A 116 11.09 13.10 14.43
CA PHE A 116 9.78 13.75 14.45
C PHE A 116 9.64 14.74 15.61
N PHE A 117 9.39 16.00 15.28
CA PHE A 117 9.18 17.07 16.24
C PHE A 117 7.79 17.69 16.09
N THR A 118 7.29 18.21 17.19
CA THR A 118 6.01 18.90 17.26
C THR A 118 6.16 20.24 17.98
N ILE A 119 5.44 21.26 17.52
CA ILE A 119 5.27 22.54 18.23
C ILE A 119 3.77 22.68 18.50
N PRO A 120 3.30 22.36 19.71
CA PRO A 120 1.90 22.43 20.04
C PRO A 120 1.45 23.87 20.26
N LYS A 121 0.18 24.11 20.00
CA LYS A 121 -0.52 25.39 20.19
C LYS A 121 -1.79 25.15 20.99
N GLU A 122 -2.17 26.08 21.85
CA GLU A 122 -3.34 25.88 22.72
C GLU A 122 -4.66 25.86 21.94
N ASN A 123 -4.86 26.81 21.02
CA ASN A 123 -6.11 26.97 20.27
C ASN A 123 -5.87 27.18 18.77
N GLU A 124 -4.73 26.73 18.26
CA GLU A 124 -4.36 26.84 16.84
C GLU A 124 -3.82 25.52 16.31
N LYS A 125 -3.56 25.48 15.00
CA LYS A 125 -2.89 24.37 14.34
C LYS A 125 -1.52 24.11 14.94
N TRP A 126 -1.24 22.84 15.21
CA TRP A 126 0.07 22.38 15.66
C TRP A 126 1.01 22.30 14.47
N THR A 127 2.30 22.53 14.69
CA THR A 127 3.31 22.32 13.65
C THR A 127 3.96 20.96 13.86
N LEU A 128 3.95 20.13 12.82
CA LEU A 128 4.67 18.85 12.76
C LEU A 128 5.88 18.99 11.85
N ILE A 129 6.97 18.31 12.22
CA ILE A 129 8.27 18.46 11.56
C ILE A 129 8.91 17.09 11.42
N PHE A 130 9.25 16.72 10.18
CA PHE A 130 10.20 15.65 9.87
C PHE A 130 11.58 16.26 9.65
N ASN A 131 12.59 15.76 10.34
CA ASN A 131 13.95 16.31 10.32
C ASN A 131 14.96 15.21 9.95
N THR A 132 15.96 15.54 9.13
CA THR A 132 16.93 14.56 8.60
C THR A 132 17.98 14.11 9.63
N LYS A 133 18.03 14.73 10.82
CA LYS A 133 18.91 14.30 11.93
C LYS A 133 18.16 13.34 12.84
N THR A 134 18.38 12.03 12.68
CA THR A 134 17.64 10.98 13.38
C THR A 134 18.17 10.69 14.80
N GLU A 135 19.46 10.88 15.04
CA GLU A 135 20.13 10.54 16.31
C GLU A 135 20.04 11.64 17.40
N LEU A 136 19.04 12.52 17.34
CA LEU A 136 18.93 13.65 18.28
C LEU A 136 18.42 13.21 19.66
N TRP A 137 19.13 13.63 20.71
CA TRP A 137 18.67 13.48 22.09
C TRP A 137 17.79 14.66 22.50
N GLY A 138 16.48 14.48 22.34
CA GLY A 138 15.50 15.53 22.54
C GLY A 138 15.59 16.63 21.51
N THR A 139 15.52 17.90 21.91
CA THR A 139 15.57 19.05 20.98
C THR A 139 16.98 19.66 20.86
N ARG A 140 17.96 19.11 21.59
CA ARG A 140 19.33 19.62 21.55
C ARG A 140 19.99 19.26 20.22
N GLY A 141 20.58 20.25 19.55
CA GLY A 141 21.20 20.06 18.24
C GLY A 141 20.19 20.11 17.08
N TYR A 142 18.93 20.43 17.37
CA TYR A 142 17.96 20.76 16.33
C TYR A 142 18.40 22.02 15.56
N ASP A 143 18.36 21.92 14.24
CA ASP A 143 18.56 23.02 13.32
C ASP A 143 17.50 22.93 12.22
N LYS A 144 16.84 24.08 11.97
CA LYS A 144 15.74 24.22 11.02
C LYS A 144 16.18 23.95 9.58
N GLU A 145 17.46 24.14 9.26
CA GLU A 145 18.00 23.82 7.93
C GLU A 145 17.94 22.31 7.62
N ASN A 146 17.76 21.46 8.65
CA ASN A 146 17.59 20.02 8.49
C ASN A 146 16.10 19.59 8.44
N ASP A 147 15.15 20.54 8.46
CA ASP A 147 13.73 20.22 8.31
C ASP A 147 13.48 19.72 6.88
N ALA A 148 13.21 18.42 6.74
CA ALA A 148 12.80 17.82 5.48
C ALA A 148 11.36 18.22 5.11
N LEU A 149 10.50 18.30 6.12
CA LEU A 149 9.13 18.76 5.96
C LEU A 149 8.63 19.40 7.25
N ARG A 150 7.97 20.56 7.12
CA ARG A 150 7.30 21.27 8.21
C ARG A 150 5.90 21.66 7.76
N PHE A 151 4.88 21.20 8.47
CA PHE A 151 3.48 21.40 8.09
C PHE A 151 2.59 21.60 9.30
N LYS A 152 1.38 22.13 9.07
CA LYS A 152 0.40 22.42 10.12
C LYS A 152 -0.74 21.42 10.10
N VAL A 153 -1.21 21.00 11.28
CA VAL A 153 -2.35 20.11 11.46
C VAL A 153 -3.29 20.64 12.53
N ASP A 154 -4.59 20.37 12.37
CA ASP A 154 -5.58 20.68 13.38
C ASP A 154 -5.63 19.55 14.42
N PRO A 155 -5.30 19.82 15.70
CA PRO A 155 -5.49 18.82 16.75
C PRO A 155 -6.99 18.54 16.94
N GLN A 156 -7.31 17.31 17.34
CA GLN A 156 -8.69 16.86 17.53
C GLN A 156 -8.92 16.48 18.99
N ASP A 157 -10.10 16.82 19.51
CA ASP A 157 -10.55 16.31 20.80
C ASP A 157 -10.97 14.84 20.67
N ILE A 158 -10.45 14.01 21.56
CA ILE A 158 -10.74 12.57 21.61
C ILE A 158 -11.10 12.14 23.04
N ASN A 159 -11.61 10.90 23.15
CA ASN A 159 -11.73 10.23 24.44
C ASN A 159 -10.37 10.15 25.13
N HIS A 160 -10.37 9.99 26.44
CA HIS A 160 -9.15 10.07 27.23
C HIS A 160 -8.23 8.84 27.01
N HIS A 161 -7.01 9.08 26.54
CA HIS A 161 -5.92 8.11 26.45
C HIS A 161 -4.90 8.33 27.57
N GLU A 162 -4.70 7.32 28.42
CA GLU A 162 -3.73 7.43 29.51
C GLU A 162 -2.28 7.46 29.02
N MET A 163 -1.95 6.59 28.07
CA MET A 163 -0.62 6.47 27.49
C MET A 163 -0.56 7.16 26.14
N MET A 164 0.54 7.89 25.92
CA MET A 164 0.87 8.43 24.60
C MET A 164 1.01 7.27 23.61
N THR A 165 0.20 7.31 22.56
CA THR A 165 0.07 6.23 21.58
C THR A 165 0.17 6.82 20.17
N PHE A 166 1.01 6.22 19.33
CA PHE A 166 0.87 6.39 17.88
C PHE A 166 0.08 5.22 17.30
N SER A 167 -0.81 5.52 16.36
CA SER A 167 -1.56 4.52 15.60
C SER A 167 -1.55 4.87 14.12
N ILE A 168 -1.62 3.83 13.28
CA ILE A 168 -1.95 3.96 11.86
C ILE A 168 -3.33 3.35 11.68
N ASP A 169 -4.27 4.12 11.14
CA ASP A 169 -5.64 3.70 10.87
C ASP A 169 -6.10 4.17 9.47
N HIS A 170 -7.32 3.80 9.07
CA HIS A 170 -7.89 4.12 7.73
C HIS A 170 -6.94 3.79 6.57
N VAL A 171 -6.31 2.61 6.64
CA VAL A 171 -5.39 2.12 5.62
C VAL A 171 -6.16 1.74 4.35
N THR A 172 -5.64 2.17 3.22
CA THR A 172 -6.08 1.87 1.85
C THR A 172 -4.86 1.52 1.00
N ASP A 173 -5.06 1.08 -0.23
CA ASP A 173 -3.99 0.75 -1.18
C ASP A 173 -3.00 1.90 -1.46
N THR A 174 -3.33 3.14 -1.11
CA THR A 174 -2.50 4.33 -1.43
C THR A 174 -2.36 5.31 -0.28
N SER A 175 -2.92 5.02 0.89
CA SER A 175 -2.89 5.95 2.02
C SER A 175 -3.12 5.29 3.36
N GLY A 176 -2.61 5.92 4.41
CA GLY A 176 -2.89 5.60 5.81
C GLY A 176 -2.89 6.87 6.65
N ARG A 177 -3.66 6.88 7.73
CA ARG A 177 -3.71 8.01 8.67
C ARG A 177 -2.92 7.67 9.92
N VAL A 178 -1.87 8.45 10.18
CA VAL A 178 -1.10 8.38 11.42
C VAL A 178 -1.73 9.34 12.43
N ALA A 179 -1.87 8.90 13.68
CA ALA A 179 -2.35 9.75 14.76
C ALA A 179 -1.52 9.56 16.02
N LEU A 180 -1.06 10.67 16.59
CA LEU A 180 -0.58 10.74 17.97
C LEU A 180 -1.77 11.00 18.89
N ALA A 181 -2.05 10.13 19.85
CA ALA A 181 -3.10 10.30 20.86
C ALA A 181 -2.50 10.35 22.27
N TRP A 182 -2.84 11.40 23.04
CA TRP A 182 -2.49 11.47 24.47
C TRP A 182 -3.45 12.38 25.24
N LYS A 183 -3.93 11.88 26.39
CA LYS A 183 -5.02 12.50 27.16
C LYS A 183 -6.22 12.69 26.22
N LYS A 184 -6.76 13.90 26.10
CA LYS A 184 -7.94 14.17 25.27
C LYS A 184 -7.59 14.75 23.90
N THR A 185 -6.33 14.67 23.47
CA THR A 185 -5.86 15.29 22.23
C THR A 185 -5.32 14.24 21.28
N SER A 186 -5.77 14.30 20.03
CA SER A 186 -5.22 13.59 18.89
C SER A 186 -4.59 14.57 17.92
N VAL A 187 -3.51 14.15 17.26
CA VAL A 187 -2.81 14.95 16.26
C VAL A 187 -2.65 14.09 15.01
N PRO A 188 -3.66 14.07 14.12
CA PRO A 188 -3.66 13.22 12.94
C PRO A 188 -2.96 13.88 11.75
N PHE A 189 -2.32 13.05 10.92
CA PHE A 189 -1.87 13.40 9.58
C PHE A 189 -1.98 12.19 8.65
N THR A 190 -2.19 12.44 7.38
CA THR A 190 -2.33 11.43 6.34
C THR A 190 -1.02 11.27 5.60
N ILE A 191 -0.62 10.02 5.41
CA ILE A 191 0.44 9.61 4.52
C ILE A 191 -0.24 9.01 3.30
N THR A 192 0.17 9.47 2.14
CA THR A 192 -0.30 9.01 0.84
C THR A 192 0.93 8.56 0.06
N THR A 193 0.93 7.33 -0.43
CA THR A 193 2.00 6.83 -1.28
C THR A 193 1.69 7.20 -2.72
N ASN A 194 2.73 7.42 -3.52
CA ASN A 194 2.55 7.72 -4.94
C ASN A 194 2.52 6.45 -5.79
N THR A 195 2.03 5.34 -5.21
CA THR A 195 1.98 4.02 -5.83
C THR A 195 1.31 4.08 -7.19
N THR A 196 0.29 4.93 -7.36
CA THR A 196 -0.36 5.12 -8.67
C THR A 196 0.61 5.69 -9.73
N ASN A 197 1.40 6.72 -9.42
CA ASN A 197 2.37 7.22 -10.40
C ASN A 197 3.54 6.26 -10.60
N GLN A 198 4.00 5.55 -9.57
CA GLN A 198 5.09 4.58 -9.71
C GLN A 198 4.69 3.42 -10.60
N VAL A 199 3.51 2.83 -10.38
CA VAL A 199 2.96 1.78 -11.24
C VAL A 199 2.82 2.28 -12.67
N MET A 200 2.35 3.52 -12.86
CA MET A 200 2.28 4.12 -14.19
C MET A 200 3.64 4.27 -14.86
N THR A 201 4.66 4.77 -14.15
CA THR A 201 6.03 4.86 -14.69
C THR A 201 6.53 3.48 -15.10
N MET A 202 6.33 2.45 -14.27
CA MET A 202 6.74 1.08 -14.59
C MET A 202 6.02 0.54 -15.82
N MET A 203 4.72 0.80 -15.96
CA MET A 203 3.94 0.42 -17.13
C MET A 203 4.38 1.18 -18.39
N GLU A 204 4.62 2.49 -18.29
CA GLU A 204 5.14 3.32 -19.38
C GLU A 204 6.49 2.80 -19.89
N GLU A 205 7.39 2.46 -18.98
CA GLU A 205 8.66 1.82 -19.34
C GLU A 205 8.48 0.45 -19.99
N ALA A 206 7.54 -0.37 -19.50
CA ALA A 206 7.26 -1.68 -20.08
C ALA A 206 6.73 -1.55 -21.51
N VAL A 207 5.79 -0.62 -21.75
CA VAL A 207 5.23 -0.38 -23.10
C VAL A 207 6.22 0.32 -24.04
N GLU A 208 7.18 1.09 -23.52
CA GLU A 208 8.27 1.67 -24.32
C GLU A 208 9.28 0.59 -24.76
N LYS A 209 9.56 -0.38 -23.89
CA LYS A 209 10.46 -1.51 -24.17
C LYS A 209 9.78 -2.62 -24.99
N ALA A 210 8.46 -2.57 -25.15
CA ALA A 210 7.69 -3.56 -25.88
C ALA A 210 8.07 -3.60 -27.38
N GLY A 211 8.23 -4.81 -27.92
CA GLY A 211 8.49 -5.00 -29.35
C GLY A 211 7.26 -4.67 -30.22
N ASP A 212 7.46 -4.51 -31.53
CA ASP A 212 6.41 -4.14 -32.48
C ASP A 212 5.22 -5.12 -32.52
N ASP A 213 5.44 -6.40 -32.18
CA ASP A 213 4.43 -7.46 -32.16
C ASP A 213 3.89 -7.78 -30.76
N ASP A 214 4.36 -7.07 -29.73
CA ASP A 214 4.01 -7.33 -28.33
C ASP A 214 2.70 -6.66 -27.93
N TRP A 215 1.60 -7.19 -28.45
CA TRP A 215 0.25 -6.80 -28.04
C TRP A 215 -0.05 -7.13 -26.57
N LYS A 216 0.67 -8.07 -25.96
CA LYS A 216 0.38 -8.59 -24.61
C LYS A 216 0.72 -7.56 -23.56
N THR A 217 1.90 -6.95 -23.63
CA THR A 217 2.32 -5.91 -22.70
C THR A 217 1.32 -4.75 -22.66
N PHE A 218 0.86 -4.29 -23.83
CA PHE A 218 -0.20 -3.26 -23.90
C PHE A 218 -1.53 -3.73 -23.29
N ASN A 219 -1.94 -4.98 -23.56
CA ASN A 219 -3.16 -5.51 -22.98
C ASN A 219 -3.07 -5.63 -21.46
N ASP A 220 -1.97 -6.18 -20.94
CA ASP A 220 -1.83 -6.48 -19.52
C ASP A 220 -1.73 -5.20 -18.69
N CYS A 221 -1.07 -4.15 -19.22
CA CYS A 221 -1.10 -2.81 -18.62
C CYS A 221 -2.52 -2.21 -18.62
N ALA A 222 -3.26 -2.34 -19.73
CA ALA A 222 -4.64 -1.85 -19.80
C ALA A 222 -5.58 -2.61 -18.86
N ASP A 223 -5.45 -3.94 -18.79
CA ASP A 223 -6.27 -4.82 -17.94
C ASP A 223 -6.10 -4.49 -16.46
N TYR A 224 -4.86 -4.27 -16.01
CA TYR A 224 -4.60 -3.82 -14.65
C TYR A 224 -5.30 -2.48 -14.33
N LEU A 225 -5.22 -1.50 -15.24
CA LEU A 225 -5.86 -0.20 -15.03
C LEU A 225 -7.39 -0.31 -14.95
N VAL A 226 -7.98 -1.18 -15.78
CA VAL A 226 -9.41 -1.50 -15.75
C VAL A 226 -9.80 -2.20 -14.44
N ASP A 227 -9.05 -3.21 -13.99
CA ASP A 227 -9.27 -3.90 -12.72
C ASP A 227 -9.28 -2.93 -11.53
N LYS A 228 -8.36 -1.95 -11.53
CA LYS A 228 -8.28 -0.92 -10.49
C LYS A 228 -9.31 0.20 -10.63
N GLY A 229 -10.06 0.24 -11.73
CA GLY A 229 -10.96 1.35 -12.04
C GLY A 229 -10.25 2.70 -12.14
N LYS A 230 -8.95 2.69 -12.47
CA LYS A 230 -8.08 3.89 -12.48
C LYS A 230 -7.58 4.17 -13.89
N MET A 231 -7.44 5.46 -14.22
CA MET A 231 -6.81 5.92 -15.46
C MET A 231 -7.41 5.29 -16.73
N LEU A 232 -8.75 5.19 -16.76
CA LEU A 232 -9.50 4.53 -17.83
C LEU A 232 -9.20 5.10 -19.23
N GLY A 233 -8.81 6.37 -19.35
CA GLY A 233 -8.34 6.94 -20.62
C GLY A 233 -7.05 6.31 -21.14
N GLN A 234 -6.07 6.09 -20.26
CA GLN A 234 -4.81 5.43 -20.62
C GLN A 234 -5.03 3.94 -20.92
N ALA A 235 -5.89 3.29 -20.15
CA ALA A 235 -6.32 1.93 -20.41
C ALA A 235 -6.94 1.79 -21.82
N GLU A 236 -7.74 2.78 -22.23
CA GLU A 236 -8.34 2.83 -23.57
C GLU A 236 -7.29 2.93 -24.68
N GLU A 237 -6.29 3.80 -24.52
CA GLU A 237 -5.20 3.95 -25.47
C GLU A 237 -4.41 2.64 -25.64
N TRP A 238 -4.02 2.02 -24.52
CA TRP A 238 -3.21 0.80 -24.54
C TRP A 238 -3.99 -0.41 -25.06
N VAL A 239 -5.26 -0.60 -24.67
CA VAL A 239 -6.05 -1.72 -25.20
C VAL A 239 -6.31 -1.55 -26.70
N ASN A 240 -6.54 -0.32 -27.18
CA ASN A 240 -6.67 -0.05 -28.62
C ASN A 240 -5.37 -0.34 -29.36
N LYS A 241 -4.21 0.03 -28.80
CA LYS A 241 -2.90 -0.30 -29.37
C LYS A 241 -2.68 -1.82 -29.42
N SER A 242 -3.01 -2.54 -28.35
CA SER A 242 -2.98 -4.01 -28.31
C SER A 242 -3.83 -4.63 -29.43
N ILE A 243 -5.08 -4.19 -29.59
CA ILE A 243 -6.00 -4.67 -30.63
C ILE A 243 -5.44 -4.41 -32.04
N ASN A 244 -4.84 -3.23 -32.26
CA ASN A 244 -4.25 -2.84 -33.54
C ASN A 244 -3.02 -3.69 -33.90
N ILE A 245 -2.21 -4.08 -32.91
CA ILE A 245 -1.07 -4.99 -33.13
C ILE A 245 -1.58 -6.39 -33.47
N LYS A 246 -2.46 -6.95 -32.63
CA LYS A 246 -3.08 -8.25 -32.87
C LYS A 246 -4.44 -8.34 -32.19
N LYS A 247 -5.49 -8.53 -32.98
CA LYS A 247 -6.82 -8.83 -32.47
C LYS A 247 -6.84 -10.19 -31.76
N THR A 248 -7.23 -10.21 -30.49
CA THR A 248 -7.37 -11.43 -29.68
C THR A 248 -8.66 -11.38 -28.85
N TRP A 249 -9.10 -12.54 -28.33
CA TRP A 249 -10.23 -12.55 -27.41
C TRP A 249 -9.91 -11.79 -26.12
N ARG A 250 -8.66 -11.87 -25.65
CA ARG A 250 -8.21 -11.24 -24.39
C ARG A 250 -8.32 -9.72 -24.46
N ASN A 251 -7.81 -9.08 -25.50
CA ASN A 251 -7.89 -7.61 -25.59
C ASN A 251 -9.29 -7.07 -25.91
N HIS A 252 -10.13 -7.85 -26.58
CA HIS A 252 -11.55 -7.50 -26.71
C HIS A 252 -12.29 -7.63 -25.38
N TRP A 253 -11.93 -8.64 -24.57
CA TRP A 253 -12.47 -8.79 -23.22
C TRP A 253 -12.07 -7.63 -22.31
N THR A 254 -10.78 -7.26 -22.28
CA THR A 254 -10.28 -6.09 -21.55
C THR A 254 -11.03 -4.82 -21.96
N LYS A 255 -11.21 -4.59 -23.27
CA LYS A 255 -11.94 -3.43 -23.78
C LYS A 255 -13.43 -3.47 -23.39
N ALA A 256 -14.04 -4.65 -23.33
CA ALA A 256 -15.41 -4.79 -22.84
C ALA A 256 -15.54 -4.39 -21.36
N GLN A 257 -14.60 -4.85 -20.51
CA GLN A 257 -14.57 -4.47 -19.10
C GLN A 257 -14.32 -2.97 -18.92
N LEU A 258 -13.44 -2.37 -19.72
CA LEU A 258 -13.25 -0.93 -19.75
C LEU A 258 -14.55 -0.18 -20.07
N LYS A 259 -15.30 -0.61 -21.08
CA LYS A 259 -16.57 0.03 -21.46
C LYS A 259 -17.64 -0.13 -20.39
N LYS A 260 -17.65 -1.26 -19.69
CA LYS A 260 -18.48 -1.44 -18.50
C LYS A 260 -18.14 -0.42 -17.41
N GLU A 261 -16.85 -0.26 -17.06
CA GLU A 261 -16.41 0.71 -16.04
C GLU A 261 -16.69 2.17 -16.46
N GLN A 262 -16.69 2.46 -17.76
CA GLN A 262 -17.10 3.76 -18.32
C GLN A 262 -18.64 3.94 -18.37
N GLY A 263 -19.43 2.95 -17.97
CA GLY A 263 -20.90 2.95 -18.04
C GLY A 263 -21.46 2.77 -19.45
N ASN A 264 -20.63 2.48 -20.45
CA ASN A 264 -21.06 2.19 -21.81
C ASN A 264 -21.39 0.70 -21.98
N ILE A 265 -22.51 0.29 -21.38
CA ILE A 265 -22.93 -1.12 -21.30
C ILE A 265 -23.20 -1.73 -22.69
N ASP A 266 -23.72 -0.94 -23.64
CA ASP A 266 -23.99 -1.42 -25.00
C ASP A 266 -22.73 -1.83 -25.74
N GLU A 267 -21.69 -0.98 -25.68
CA GLU A 267 -20.40 -1.28 -26.29
C GLU A 267 -19.70 -2.43 -25.54
N ALA A 268 -19.83 -2.48 -24.21
CA ALA A 268 -19.30 -3.57 -23.40
C ALA A 268 -19.85 -4.94 -23.82
N ILE A 269 -21.17 -5.06 -23.99
CA ILE A 269 -21.81 -6.30 -24.45
C ILE A 269 -21.29 -6.68 -25.84
N SER A 270 -21.28 -5.74 -26.79
CA SER A 270 -20.83 -6.01 -28.15
C SER A 270 -19.37 -6.50 -28.21
N LEU A 271 -18.49 -5.91 -27.41
CA LEU A 271 -17.08 -6.30 -27.33
C LEU A 271 -16.90 -7.65 -26.64
N ALA A 272 -17.66 -7.93 -25.58
CA ALA A 272 -17.62 -9.19 -24.85
C ALA A 272 -18.10 -10.37 -25.71
N GLU A 273 -19.18 -10.18 -26.49
CA GLU A 273 -19.68 -11.20 -27.43
C GLU A 273 -18.67 -11.47 -28.55
N GLU A 274 -18.02 -10.42 -29.07
CA GLU A 274 -16.95 -10.56 -30.07
C GLU A 274 -15.73 -11.27 -29.47
N ALA A 275 -15.34 -10.95 -28.24
CA ALA A 275 -14.28 -11.65 -27.53
C ALA A 275 -14.59 -13.16 -27.41
N LEU A 276 -15.81 -13.52 -27.00
CA LEU A 276 -16.23 -14.91 -26.87
C LEU A 276 -16.18 -15.65 -28.20
N LYS A 277 -16.61 -14.98 -29.28
CA LYS A 277 -16.54 -15.53 -30.64
C LYS A 277 -15.10 -15.81 -31.07
N ILE A 278 -14.19 -14.84 -30.89
CA ILE A 278 -12.75 -15.01 -31.19
C ILE A 278 -12.16 -16.15 -30.36
N GLY A 279 -12.54 -16.29 -29.09
CA GLY A 279 -12.07 -17.36 -28.22
C GLY A 279 -12.44 -18.75 -28.75
N LYS A 280 -13.70 -18.92 -29.17
CA LYS A 280 -14.23 -20.17 -29.75
C LYS A 280 -13.65 -20.51 -31.11
N GLU A 281 -13.42 -19.52 -31.97
CA GLU A 281 -12.85 -19.74 -33.30
C GLU A 281 -11.38 -20.18 -33.24
N ASN A 282 -10.64 -19.75 -32.21
CA ASN A 282 -9.24 -20.09 -32.02
C ASN A 282 -8.99 -21.35 -31.17
N SER A 283 -10.03 -21.94 -30.56
CA SER A 283 -9.90 -23.21 -29.84
C SER A 283 -9.97 -24.36 -30.84
N ASP A 284 -8.82 -24.96 -31.17
CA ASP A 284 -8.66 -26.06 -32.14
C ASP A 284 -9.31 -27.39 -31.66
N LYS A 285 -10.64 -27.38 -31.45
CA LYS A 285 -11.53 -28.49 -31.06
C LYS A 285 -11.55 -28.88 -29.58
N GLU A 286 -10.80 -28.21 -28.72
CA GLU A 286 -11.07 -28.21 -27.28
C GLU A 286 -12.05 -27.11 -26.92
N GLU A 287 -12.81 -27.30 -25.86
CA GLU A 287 -13.72 -26.27 -25.35
C GLU A 287 -12.90 -25.06 -24.89
N PHE A 288 -13.27 -23.86 -25.37
CA PHE A 288 -12.61 -22.63 -24.98
C PHE A 288 -12.70 -22.44 -23.45
N PRO A 289 -11.58 -22.44 -22.71
CA PRO A 289 -11.61 -22.54 -21.24
C PRO A 289 -12.36 -21.43 -20.50
N TYR A 290 -12.56 -20.28 -21.15
CA TYR A 290 -13.26 -19.13 -20.58
C TYR A 290 -14.70 -18.99 -21.10
N ASN A 291 -15.24 -19.99 -21.81
CA ASN A 291 -16.58 -19.93 -22.40
C ASN A 291 -17.64 -19.58 -21.35
N ASP A 292 -17.74 -20.40 -20.30
CA ASP A 292 -18.79 -20.27 -19.30
C ASP A 292 -18.67 -18.96 -18.54
N TYR A 293 -17.45 -18.62 -18.12
CA TYR A 293 -17.14 -17.35 -17.46
C TYR A 293 -17.57 -16.14 -18.30
N MET A 294 -17.24 -16.11 -19.59
CA MET A 294 -17.59 -14.99 -20.45
C MET A 294 -19.09 -14.95 -20.73
N GLN A 295 -19.75 -16.10 -20.90
CA GLN A 295 -21.21 -16.16 -21.08
C GLN A 295 -21.95 -15.61 -19.87
N GLU A 296 -21.58 -16.04 -18.66
CA GLU A 296 -22.18 -15.54 -17.42
C GLU A 296 -22.05 -14.02 -17.28
N ASN A 297 -20.85 -13.50 -17.53
CA ASN A 297 -20.59 -12.06 -17.46
C ASN A 297 -21.30 -11.26 -18.56
N ILE A 298 -21.44 -11.80 -19.77
CA ILE A 298 -22.23 -11.17 -20.83
C ILE A 298 -23.70 -11.08 -20.42
N GLU A 299 -24.27 -12.12 -19.83
CA GLU A 299 -25.65 -12.10 -19.35
C GLU A 299 -25.81 -11.13 -18.17
N ALA A 300 -24.82 -11.03 -17.28
CA ALA A 300 -24.81 -10.01 -16.22
C ALA A 300 -24.84 -8.58 -16.80
N LEU A 301 -24.03 -8.30 -17.84
CA LEU A 301 -24.04 -7.01 -18.54
C LEU A 301 -25.41 -6.71 -19.19
N LYS A 302 -26.04 -7.72 -19.81
CA LYS A 302 -27.39 -7.58 -20.36
C LYS A 302 -28.43 -7.28 -19.28
N GLY A 303 -28.27 -7.86 -18.09
CA GLY A 303 -29.08 -7.54 -16.93
C GLY A 303 -28.95 -6.07 -16.51
N MET A 304 -27.72 -5.54 -16.46
CA MET A 304 -27.45 -4.12 -16.12
C MET A 304 -28.09 -3.15 -17.11
N LYS A 305 -28.20 -3.53 -18.39
CA LYS A 305 -28.87 -2.71 -19.42
C LYS A 305 -30.38 -2.57 -19.20
N GLN A 306 -31.00 -3.55 -18.55
CA GLN A 306 -32.46 -3.60 -18.36
C GLN A 306 -32.93 -2.90 -17.08
N SER A 307 -32.02 -2.59 -16.15
CA SER A 307 -32.27 -1.88 -14.88
C SER A 307 -32.12 -0.37 -15.02
#